data_AF-A0A7V9H3N0-F1
#
_entry.id   AF-A0A7V9H3N0-F1
#
_cell.length_a   1.000
_cell.length_b   1.000
_cell.length_c   1.000
_cell.angle_alpha   90.00
_cell.angle_beta   90.00
_cell.angle_gamma   90.00
#
_symmetry.space_group_name_H-M   'P 1'
#
loop_
_entity.id
_entity.type
_entity.pdbx_description
1 polymer ?
#
loop_
_entity_poly.entity_id
_entity_poly.type
_entity_poly.pdbx_seq_one_letter_code
_entity_poly.pdbx_strand_id
1 'polypeptide(L)'
;IMALASAALPLYLGYGWPVAIGLSLFVGVAAGLVNGSLVAFAGVQPIVATLALLVAGRGLAQIFTNGQLLIVTDPVVLALGQARPFGIPAPVIVAAVAVAVVAFLIRRTTFGRYVVAIGGNRSASYLSGHPVSRTLLAVYAISGLLAAVAGIVATARLGASDPSNVGVLIELSAITAVVVGGTPLTGGRVRLAGTVMGALLMQLISTTFISNNLPFTYAQVLTAGIILIAVYVQKGRGAA
;
A
#
# COMPACT_ATOMS: atom_id res chain seq x y z
N ILE A 1 8.37 1.83 -1.26
CA ILE A 1 7.69 3.16 -1.14
C ILE A 1 7.49 3.55 0.31
N MET A 2 6.82 2.73 1.14
CA MET A 2 6.64 3.03 2.57
C MET A 2 7.95 3.42 3.28
N ALA A 3 9.00 2.60 3.16
CA ALA A 3 10.31 2.87 3.76
C ALA A 3 10.94 4.22 3.32
N LEU A 4 10.76 4.61 2.05
CA LEU A 4 11.24 5.89 1.55
C LEU A 4 10.46 7.07 2.13
N ALA A 5 9.14 6.97 2.11
CA ALA A 5 8.26 8.03 2.63
C ALA A 5 8.41 8.19 4.15
N SER A 6 8.62 7.08 4.88
CA SER A 6 8.91 7.10 6.31
C SER A 6 10.27 7.72 6.61
N ALA A 7 11.30 7.45 5.79
CA ALA A 7 12.63 8.04 5.96
C ALA A 7 12.65 9.55 5.67
N ALA A 8 11.92 10.00 4.65
CA ALA A 8 11.81 11.42 4.32
C ALA A 8 11.16 12.24 5.43
N LEU A 9 10.25 11.66 6.20
CA LEU A 9 9.48 12.38 7.21
C LEU A 9 10.38 13.02 8.28
N PRO A 10 11.16 12.26 9.10
CA PRO A 10 12.00 12.84 10.14
C PRO A 10 13.16 13.69 9.61
N LEU A 11 13.69 13.38 8.42
CA LEU A 11 14.80 14.14 7.82
C LEU A 11 14.45 15.61 7.55
N TYR A 12 13.19 15.88 7.20
CA TYR A 12 12.72 17.22 6.85
C TYR A 12 11.84 17.87 7.93
N LEU A 13 11.70 17.25 9.12
CA LEU A 13 10.96 17.85 10.24
C LEU A 13 11.54 19.20 10.69
N GLY A 14 12.85 19.40 10.53
CA GLY A 14 13.51 20.68 10.85
C GLY A 14 12.99 21.88 10.07
N TYR A 15 12.34 21.65 8.91
CA TYR A 15 11.70 22.69 8.08
C TYR A 15 10.19 22.85 8.38
N GLY A 16 9.67 22.14 9.38
CA GLY A 16 8.27 22.15 9.79
C GLY A 16 7.47 20.93 9.30
N TRP A 17 6.46 20.54 10.09
CA TRP A 17 5.60 19.40 9.80
C TRP A 17 4.91 19.43 8.42
N PRO A 18 4.47 20.58 7.84
CA PRO A 18 3.83 20.58 6.53
C PRO A 18 4.79 20.19 5.40
N VAL A 19 6.04 20.67 5.48
CA VAL A 19 7.09 20.38 4.51
C VAL A 19 7.46 18.91 4.56
N ALA A 20 7.64 18.37 5.77
CA ALA A 20 7.95 16.96 5.97
C ALA A 20 6.87 16.04 5.39
N ILE A 21 5.59 16.29 5.70
CA ILE A 21 4.48 15.48 5.15
C ILE A 21 4.40 15.65 3.64
N GLY A 22 4.46 16.89 3.13
CA GLY A 22 4.40 17.17 1.70
C GLY A 22 5.48 16.44 0.91
N LEU A 23 6.71 16.43 1.43
CA LEU A 23 7.85 15.76 0.79
C LEU A 23 7.74 14.24 0.87
N SER A 24 7.30 13.68 1.99
CA SER A 24 7.01 12.24 2.10
C SER A 24 5.94 11.78 1.12
N LEU A 25 4.86 12.55 0.95
CA LEU A 25 3.82 12.25 -0.03
C LEU A 25 4.33 12.39 -1.46
N PHE A 26 5.12 13.43 -1.74
CA PHE A 26 5.74 13.64 -3.05
C PHE A 26 6.65 12.47 -3.45
N VAL A 27 7.52 12.01 -2.54
CA VAL A 27 8.38 10.84 -2.75
C VAL A 27 7.54 9.60 -3.05
N GLY A 28 6.41 9.42 -2.34
CA GLY A 28 5.44 8.37 -2.61
C GLY A 28 4.90 8.37 -4.02
N VAL A 29 4.39 9.54 -4.45
CA VAL A 29 3.83 9.75 -5.80
C VAL A 29 4.91 9.57 -6.86
N ALA A 30 6.09 10.16 -6.67
CA ALA A 30 7.21 10.05 -7.61
C ALA A 30 7.63 8.59 -7.79
N ALA A 31 7.79 7.84 -6.70
CA ALA A 31 8.10 6.41 -6.75
C ALA A 31 6.98 5.61 -7.44
N GLY A 32 5.71 5.95 -7.18
CA GLY A 32 4.56 5.39 -7.89
C GLY A 32 4.60 5.68 -9.39
N LEU A 33 4.92 6.91 -9.79
CA LEU A 33 5.04 7.32 -11.18
C LEU A 33 6.17 6.59 -11.91
N VAL A 34 7.30 6.32 -11.24
CA VAL A 34 8.39 5.50 -11.78
C VAL A 34 7.91 4.07 -12.05
N ASN A 35 7.21 3.43 -11.11
CA ASN A 35 6.60 2.13 -11.36
C ASN A 35 5.59 2.19 -12.52
N GLY A 36 4.75 3.22 -12.52
CA GLY A 36 3.75 3.44 -13.55
C GLY A 36 4.36 3.60 -14.93
N SER A 37 5.45 4.35 -15.06
CA SER A 37 6.11 4.59 -16.34
C SER A 37 6.79 3.34 -16.87
N LEU A 38 7.45 2.56 -16.01
CA LEU A 38 8.06 1.28 -16.37
C LEU A 38 7.02 0.29 -16.92
N VAL A 39 5.83 0.25 -16.33
CA VAL A 39 4.78 -0.71 -16.72
C VAL A 39 3.93 -0.21 -17.91
N ALA A 40 3.65 1.10 -17.96
CA ALA A 40 2.79 1.70 -18.98
C ALA A 40 3.50 2.01 -20.29
N PHE A 41 4.77 2.42 -20.24
CA PHE A 41 5.54 2.86 -21.42
C PHE A 41 6.69 1.91 -21.76
N ALA A 42 7.49 1.50 -20.78
CA ALA A 42 8.60 0.58 -21.04
C ALA A 42 8.16 -0.89 -21.20
N GLY A 43 6.90 -1.21 -20.91
CA GLY A 43 6.35 -2.56 -21.07
C GLY A 43 6.90 -3.59 -20.09
N VAL A 44 7.56 -3.15 -19.01
CA VAL A 44 8.11 -4.03 -17.98
C VAL A 44 6.97 -4.74 -17.25
N GLN A 45 7.14 -6.02 -16.94
CA GLN A 45 6.14 -6.78 -16.20
C GLN A 45 5.92 -6.16 -14.80
N PRO A 46 4.66 -5.95 -14.37
CA PRO A 46 4.33 -5.30 -13.09
C PRO A 46 5.10 -5.82 -11.87
N ILE A 47 5.23 -7.14 -11.76
CA ILE A 47 5.92 -7.79 -10.64
C ILE A 47 7.39 -7.37 -10.62
N VAL A 48 8.09 -7.45 -11.75
CA VAL A 48 9.50 -7.10 -11.87
C VAL A 48 9.74 -5.62 -11.54
N ALA A 49 8.92 -4.71 -12.10
CA ALA A 49 9.05 -3.28 -11.84
C ALA A 49 8.89 -2.96 -10.34
N THR A 50 7.85 -3.51 -9.70
CA THR A 50 7.57 -3.27 -8.28
C THR A 50 8.60 -3.90 -7.35
N LEU A 51 9.13 -5.08 -7.67
CA LEU A 51 10.21 -5.72 -6.91
C LEU A 51 11.52 -4.94 -7.00
N ALA A 52 11.87 -4.47 -8.20
CA ALA A 52 13.04 -3.60 -8.38
C ALA A 52 12.91 -2.33 -7.53
N LEU A 53 11.74 -1.69 -7.52
CA LEU A 53 11.51 -0.49 -6.70
C LEU A 53 11.42 -0.81 -5.20
N LEU A 54 10.99 -2.00 -4.80
CA LEU A 54 11.03 -2.44 -3.40
C LEU A 54 12.47 -2.46 -2.91
N VAL A 55 13.36 -3.12 -3.65
CA VAL A 55 14.79 -3.25 -3.31
C VAL A 55 15.49 -1.90 -3.37
N ALA A 56 15.37 -1.18 -4.49
CA ALA A 56 16.00 0.12 -4.68
C ALA A 56 15.47 1.16 -3.68
N GLY A 57 14.16 1.20 -3.47
CA GLY A 57 13.55 2.16 -2.56
C GLY A 57 13.96 1.92 -1.11
N ARG A 58 14.00 0.67 -0.65
CA ARG A 58 14.51 0.37 0.70
C ARG A 58 15.99 0.70 0.83
N GLY A 59 16.81 0.37 -0.16
CA GLY A 59 18.24 0.72 -0.15
C GLY A 59 18.45 2.24 -0.08
N LEU A 60 17.71 3.01 -0.88
CA LEU A 60 17.74 4.47 -0.84
C LEU A 60 17.29 5.01 0.53
N ALA A 61 16.24 4.44 1.13
CA ALA A 61 15.81 4.82 2.47
C ALA A 61 16.93 4.62 3.50
N GLN A 62 17.63 3.48 3.44
CA GLN A 62 18.77 3.19 4.33
C GLN A 62 19.95 4.12 4.08
N ILE A 63 20.25 4.49 2.83
CA ILE A 63 21.31 5.45 2.50
C ILE A 63 20.98 6.81 3.13
N PHE A 64 19.75 7.31 2.96
CA PHE A 64 19.37 8.63 3.47
C PHE A 64 19.34 8.72 4.99
N THR A 65 19.09 7.62 5.68
CA THR A 65 19.09 7.58 7.15
C THR A 65 20.38 7.02 7.75
N ASN A 66 21.40 6.74 6.93
CA ASN A 66 22.60 6.01 7.33
C ASN A 66 22.30 4.68 8.08
N GLY A 67 21.19 4.02 7.73
CA GLY A 67 20.70 2.81 8.39
C GLY A 67 20.23 2.99 9.84
N GLN A 68 20.18 4.22 10.35
CA GLN A 68 19.79 4.50 11.73
C GLN A 68 18.28 4.71 11.89
N LEU A 69 17.81 4.46 13.11
CA LEU A 69 16.48 4.81 13.58
C LEU A 69 16.41 6.33 13.76
N LEU A 70 15.50 6.99 13.05
CA LEU A 70 15.29 8.43 13.17
C LEU A 70 14.05 8.70 14.01
N ILE A 71 14.22 9.33 15.17
CA ILE A 71 13.14 9.61 16.12
C ILE A 71 12.29 10.77 15.60
N VAL A 72 10.98 10.65 15.73
CA VAL A 72 10.01 11.71 15.44
C VAL A 72 9.58 12.36 16.75
N THR A 73 9.84 13.65 16.89
CA THR A 73 9.53 14.43 18.10
C THR A 73 8.36 15.39 17.92
N ASP A 74 7.95 15.67 16.68
CA ASP A 74 6.89 16.64 16.39
C ASP A 74 5.51 16.11 16.86
N PRO A 75 4.80 16.84 17.75
CA PRO A 75 3.55 16.37 18.35
C PRO A 75 2.40 16.27 17.34
N VAL A 76 2.39 17.09 16.28
CA VAL A 76 1.36 17.03 15.22
C VAL A 76 1.54 15.77 14.39
N VAL A 77 2.78 15.44 14.04
CA VAL A 77 3.08 14.20 13.31
C VAL A 77 2.79 12.98 14.18
N LEU A 78 3.18 12.98 15.46
CA LEU A 78 2.85 11.89 16.38
C LEU A 78 1.34 11.71 16.56
N ALA A 79 0.56 12.81 16.57
CA ALA A 79 -0.89 12.75 16.66
C ALA A 79 -1.53 11.95 15.52
N LEU A 80 -0.96 11.94 14.31
CA LEU A 80 -1.46 11.13 13.19
C LEU A 80 -1.42 9.62 13.46
N GLY A 81 -0.49 9.17 14.31
CA GLY A 81 -0.31 7.77 14.66
C GLY A 81 -0.86 7.37 16.03
N GLN A 82 -0.92 8.33 16.97
CA GLN A 82 -1.15 8.07 18.39
C GLN A 82 -2.43 8.72 18.94
N ALA A 83 -2.94 9.78 18.30
CA ALA A 83 -4.13 10.47 18.79
C ALA A 83 -5.39 9.60 18.63
N ARG A 84 -6.39 9.88 19.48
CA ARG A 84 -7.70 9.23 19.48
C ARG A 84 -8.84 10.26 19.42
N PRO A 85 -8.98 11.01 18.32
CA PRO A 85 -10.12 11.92 18.18
C PRO A 85 -11.43 11.13 18.27
N PHE A 86 -12.38 11.63 19.07
CA PHE A 86 -13.68 10.96 19.32
C PHE A 86 -13.56 9.53 19.88
N GLY A 87 -12.43 9.17 20.51
CA GLY A 87 -12.15 7.83 21.03
C GLY A 87 -11.69 6.81 19.99
N ILE A 88 -11.60 7.19 18.71
CA ILE A 88 -11.17 6.32 17.60
C ILE A 88 -9.70 6.61 17.27
N PRO A 89 -8.82 5.59 17.16
CA PRO A 89 -7.43 5.81 16.76
C PRO A 89 -7.33 6.52 15.41
N ALA A 90 -6.51 7.57 15.33
CA ALA A 90 -6.29 8.34 14.10
C ALA A 90 -5.92 7.48 12.87
N PRO A 91 -5.10 6.41 12.98
CA PRO A 91 -4.83 5.50 11.86
C PRO A 91 -6.08 4.87 11.24
N VAL A 92 -7.10 4.57 12.05
CA VAL A 92 -8.37 3.99 11.58
C VAL A 92 -9.16 5.02 10.77
N ILE A 93 -9.15 6.29 11.20
CA ILE A 93 -9.82 7.38 10.50
C ILE A 93 -9.13 7.63 9.16
N VAL A 94 -7.80 7.70 9.14
CA VAL A 94 -7.02 7.85 7.90
C VAL A 94 -7.33 6.71 6.92
N ALA A 95 -7.36 5.46 7.41
CA ALA A 95 -7.73 4.31 6.60
C ALA A 95 -9.18 4.40 6.08
N ALA A 96 -10.14 4.79 6.91
CA ALA A 96 -11.54 4.96 6.51
C ALA A 96 -11.71 6.03 5.43
N VAL A 97 -11.03 7.17 5.57
CA VAL A 97 -11.01 8.24 4.55
C VAL A 97 -10.39 7.73 3.25
N ALA A 98 -9.25 7.04 3.32
CA ALA A 98 -8.59 6.46 2.14
C ALA A 98 -9.52 5.46 1.41
N VAL A 99 -10.19 4.58 2.16
CA VAL A 99 -11.18 3.64 1.60
C VAL A 99 -12.35 4.38 0.97
N ALA A 100 -12.88 5.42 1.60
CA ALA A 100 -13.97 6.22 1.05
C ALA A 100 -13.57 6.92 -0.27
N VAL A 101 -12.37 7.50 -0.32
CA VAL A 101 -11.83 8.12 -1.54
C VAL A 101 -11.66 7.10 -2.65
N VAL A 102 -11.04 5.95 -2.37
CA VAL A 102 -10.88 4.87 -3.37
C VAL A 102 -12.23 4.32 -3.82
N ALA A 103 -13.19 4.17 -2.90
CA ALA A 103 -14.54 3.72 -3.22
C ALA A 103 -15.28 4.71 -4.13
N PHE A 104 -15.14 6.01 -3.86
CA PHE A 104 -15.68 7.05 -4.71
C PHE A 104 -15.03 7.01 -6.11
N LEU A 105 -13.69 6.96 -6.17
CA LEU A 105 -12.95 6.85 -7.43
C LEU A 105 -13.41 5.65 -8.25
N ILE A 106 -13.52 4.46 -7.66
CA ILE A 106 -13.90 3.26 -8.40
C ILE A 106 -15.38 3.24 -8.81
N ARG A 107 -16.30 3.68 -7.93
CA ARG A 107 -17.75 3.55 -8.17
C ARG A 107 -18.38 4.71 -8.92
N ARG A 108 -17.80 5.91 -8.82
CA ARG A 108 -18.44 7.15 -9.30
C ARG A 108 -17.69 7.82 -10.45
N THR A 109 -16.46 7.40 -10.79
CA THR A 109 -15.67 8.07 -11.83
C THR A 109 -15.46 7.22 -13.09
N THR A 110 -15.16 7.89 -14.21
CA THR A 110 -14.72 7.24 -15.46
C THR A 110 -13.41 6.48 -15.29
N PHE A 111 -12.50 7.00 -14.45
CA PHE A 111 -11.25 6.33 -14.11
C PHE A 111 -11.49 4.93 -13.54
N GLY A 112 -12.44 4.79 -12.59
CA GLY A 112 -12.81 3.49 -12.03
C GLY A 112 -13.25 2.47 -13.10
N ARG A 113 -14.05 2.90 -14.07
CA ARG A 113 -14.49 2.05 -15.20
C ARG A 113 -13.32 1.61 -16.07
N TYR A 114 -12.39 2.51 -16.39
CA TYR A 114 -11.19 2.16 -17.15
C TYR A 114 -10.28 1.19 -16.39
N VAL A 115 -10.11 1.37 -15.08
CA VAL A 115 -9.32 0.45 -14.25
C VAL A 115 -9.89 -0.96 -14.29
N VAL A 116 -11.22 -1.10 -14.15
CA VAL A 116 -11.89 -2.41 -14.20
C VAL A 116 -11.77 -3.04 -15.60
N ALA A 117 -11.99 -2.26 -16.66
CA ALA A 117 -11.88 -2.74 -18.04
C ALA A 117 -10.46 -3.21 -18.38
N ILE A 118 -9.44 -2.39 -18.06
CA ILE A 118 -8.03 -2.72 -18.28
C ILE A 118 -7.62 -3.95 -17.48
N GLY A 119 -8.11 -4.08 -16.24
CA GLY A 119 -7.86 -5.24 -15.40
C GLY A 119 -8.50 -6.52 -15.95
N GLY A 120 -9.59 -6.44 -16.72
CA GLY A 120 -10.22 -7.62 -17.35
C GLY A 120 -9.48 -8.05 -18.61
N ASN A 121 -9.15 -7.11 -19.49
CA ASN A 121 -8.33 -7.38 -20.66
C ASN A 121 -7.64 -6.10 -21.16
N ARG A 122 -6.31 -6.02 -20.96
CA ARG A 122 -5.49 -4.86 -21.35
C ARG A 122 -5.50 -4.64 -22.85
N SER A 123 -5.37 -5.70 -23.66
CA SER A 123 -5.32 -5.61 -25.12
C SER A 123 -6.66 -5.18 -25.71
N ALA A 124 -7.76 -5.76 -25.24
CA ALA A 124 -9.11 -5.36 -25.67
C ALA A 124 -9.42 -3.91 -25.30
N SER A 125 -9.00 -3.47 -24.10
CA SER A 125 -9.17 -2.08 -23.67
C SER A 125 -8.40 -1.10 -24.56
N TYR A 126 -7.19 -1.47 -24.98
CA TYR A 126 -6.39 -0.67 -25.91
C TYR A 126 -7.06 -0.55 -27.28
N LEU A 127 -7.53 -1.66 -27.85
CA LEU A 127 -8.26 -1.68 -29.12
C LEU A 127 -9.59 -0.91 -29.06
N SER A 128 -10.20 -0.82 -27.87
CA SER A 128 -11.43 -0.05 -27.63
C SER A 128 -11.19 1.46 -27.42
N GLY A 129 -9.95 1.93 -27.62
CA GLY A 129 -9.60 3.35 -27.51
C GLY A 129 -9.46 3.87 -26.06
N HIS A 130 -9.41 2.99 -25.05
CA HIS A 130 -9.17 3.44 -23.67
C HIS A 130 -7.72 3.92 -23.49
N PRO A 131 -7.48 4.98 -22.70
CA PRO A 131 -6.14 5.49 -22.46
C PRO A 131 -5.39 4.61 -21.44
N VAL A 132 -4.97 3.42 -21.89
CA VAL A 132 -4.39 2.36 -21.03
C VAL A 132 -3.16 2.88 -20.27
N SER A 133 -2.20 3.50 -20.98
CA SER A 133 -0.95 3.96 -20.36
C SER A 133 -1.18 5.05 -19.32
N ARG A 134 -2.06 6.02 -19.59
CA ARG A 134 -2.40 7.09 -18.62
C ARG A 134 -3.12 6.53 -17.40
N THR A 135 -4.03 5.56 -17.62
CA THR A 135 -4.78 4.93 -16.52
C THR A 135 -3.84 4.15 -15.62
N LEU A 136 -2.92 3.36 -16.19
CA LEU A 136 -1.90 2.63 -15.42
C LEU A 136 -1.02 3.58 -14.61
N LEU A 137 -0.52 4.65 -15.24
CA LEU A 137 0.31 5.65 -14.56
C LEU A 137 -0.41 6.28 -13.36
N ALA A 138 -1.69 6.63 -13.51
CA ALA A 138 -2.52 7.13 -12.41
C ALA A 138 -2.76 6.07 -11.31
N VAL A 139 -3.00 4.81 -11.67
CA VAL A 139 -3.13 3.70 -10.69
C VAL A 139 -1.87 3.57 -9.84
N TYR A 140 -0.69 3.57 -10.46
CA TYR A 140 0.57 3.44 -9.72
C TYR A 140 0.90 4.70 -8.90
N ALA A 141 0.56 5.89 -9.39
CA ALA A 141 0.70 7.14 -8.63
C ALA A 141 -0.19 7.14 -7.36
N ILE A 142 -1.47 6.75 -7.50
CA ILE A 142 -2.40 6.63 -6.37
C ILE A 142 -1.92 5.56 -5.39
N SER A 143 -1.45 4.42 -5.88
CA SER A 143 -0.87 3.36 -5.04
C SER A 143 0.36 3.85 -4.27
N GLY A 144 1.25 4.60 -4.94
CA GLY A 144 2.42 5.24 -4.32
C GLY A 144 2.05 6.26 -3.25
N LEU A 145 1.02 7.08 -3.51
CA LEU A 145 0.47 8.03 -2.53
C LEU A 145 -0.08 7.31 -1.30
N LEU A 146 -0.92 6.29 -1.49
CA LEU A 146 -1.49 5.51 -0.38
C LEU A 146 -0.42 4.78 0.42
N ALA A 147 0.61 4.26 -0.25
CA ALA A 147 1.78 3.68 0.40
C ALA A 147 2.58 4.71 1.20
N ALA A 148 2.73 5.94 0.70
CA ALA A 148 3.38 7.00 1.48
C ALA A 148 2.57 7.40 2.72
N VAL A 149 1.25 7.54 2.59
CA VAL A 149 0.36 7.78 3.74
C VAL A 149 0.50 6.67 4.77
N ALA A 150 0.50 5.39 4.35
CA ALA A 150 0.71 4.26 5.25
C ALA A 150 2.09 4.31 5.92
N GLY A 151 3.14 4.71 5.21
CA GLY A 151 4.49 4.90 5.76
C GLY A 151 4.53 6.00 6.84
N ILE A 152 3.93 7.15 6.57
CA ILE A 152 3.83 8.27 7.52
C ILE A 152 3.09 7.83 8.79
N VAL A 153 1.93 7.17 8.64
CA VAL A 153 1.13 6.69 9.77
C VAL A 153 1.88 5.63 10.58
N ALA A 154 2.61 4.72 9.92
CA ALA A 154 3.43 3.73 10.60
C ALA A 154 4.55 4.38 11.43
N THR A 155 5.25 5.35 10.86
CA THR A 155 6.30 6.13 11.54
C THR A 155 5.74 6.93 12.71
N ALA A 156 4.62 7.63 12.51
CA ALA A 156 3.95 8.38 13.56
C ALA A 156 3.50 7.47 14.73
N ARG A 157 3.00 6.27 14.41
CA ARG A 157 2.58 5.29 15.42
C ARG A 157 3.75 4.75 16.22
N LEU A 158 4.90 4.50 15.56
CA LEU A 158 6.12 3.99 16.20
C LEU A 158 6.91 5.09 16.93
N GLY A 159 6.68 6.37 16.62
CA GLY A 159 7.48 7.49 17.12
C GLY A 159 8.89 7.55 16.54
N ALA A 160 9.22 6.67 15.59
CA ALA A 160 10.50 6.62 14.90
C ALA A 160 10.33 6.02 13.51
N SER A 161 11.19 6.45 12.58
CA SER A 161 11.35 5.82 11.27
C SER A 161 12.41 4.73 11.37
N ASP A 162 12.00 3.49 11.11
CA ASP A 162 12.89 2.35 10.90
C ASP A 162 12.93 2.00 9.40
N PRO A 163 13.96 2.42 8.66
CA PRO A 163 14.05 2.18 7.22
C PRO A 163 14.18 0.70 6.85
N SER A 164 14.67 -0.13 7.78
CA SER A 164 14.87 -1.56 7.57
C SER A 164 13.58 -2.35 7.78
N ASN A 165 12.78 -1.97 8.77
CA ASN A 165 11.57 -2.72 9.15
C ASN A 165 10.25 -2.12 8.64
N VAL A 166 10.18 -0.82 8.34
CA VAL A 166 8.93 -0.21 7.88
C VAL A 166 8.50 -0.80 6.52
N GLY A 167 7.29 -1.37 6.50
CA GLY A 167 6.70 -1.97 5.32
C GLY A 167 7.37 -3.27 4.86
N VAL A 168 8.04 -4.01 5.75
CA VAL A 168 8.54 -5.36 5.46
C VAL A 168 7.36 -6.33 5.29
N LEU A 169 7.31 -7.04 4.16
CA LEU A 169 6.31 -8.07 3.82
C LEU A 169 4.86 -7.58 3.80
N ILE A 170 4.62 -6.27 3.92
CA ILE A 170 3.28 -5.69 3.88
C ILE A 170 2.66 -5.81 2.49
N GLU A 171 3.49 -5.91 1.45
CA GLU A 171 3.09 -6.25 0.09
C GLU A 171 2.37 -7.62 0.04
N LEU A 172 2.87 -8.62 0.75
CA LEU A 172 2.25 -9.94 0.82
C LEU A 172 0.94 -9.88 1.60
N SER A 173 0.90 -9.17 2.73
CA SER A 173 -0.33 -8.96 3.49
C SER A 173 -1.39 -8.22 2.68
N ALA A 174 -0.99 -7.23 1.88
CA ALA A 174 -1.89 -6.49 1.00
C ALA A 174 -2.47 -7.39 -0.10
N ILE A 175 -1.64 -8.21 -0.76
CA ILE A 175 -2.11 -9.22 -1.72
C ILE A 175 -3.09 -10.18 -1.03
N THR A 176 -2.74 -10.70 0.14
CA THR A 176 -3.58 -11.63 0.93
C THR A 176 -4.94 -11.01 1.24
N ALA A 177 -4.97 -9.78 1.74
CA ALA A 177 -6.20 -9.06 2.06
C ALA A 177 -7.13 -8.93 0.85
N VAL A 178 -6.58 -8.63 -0.33
CA VAL A 178 -7.33 -8.49 -1.58
C VAL A 178 -7.88 -9.85 -2.05
N VAL A 179 -7.06 -10.90 -2.01
CA VAL A 179 -7.42 -12.25 -2.46
C VAL A 179 -8.46 -12.89 -1.53
N VAL A 180 -8.25 -12.83 -0.21
CA VAL A 180 -9.20 -13.30 0.81
C VAL A 180 -10.50 -12.49 0.74
N GLY A 181 -10.39 -11.18 0.46
CA GLY A 181 -11.53 -10.32 0.18
C GLY A 181 -12.31 -10.65 -1.10
N GLY A 182 -11.83 -11.63 -1.89
CA GLY A 182 -12.53 -12.16 -3.05
C GLY A 182 -12.37 -11.35 -4.33
N THR A 183 -11.41 -10.42 -4.38
CA THR A 183 -10.99 -9.80 -5.64
C THR A 183 -10.06 -10.77 -6.38
N PRO A 184 -10.36 -11.14 -7.64
CA PRO A 184 -9.58 -12.14 -8.38
C PRO A 184 -8.20 -11.59 -8.78
N LEU A 185 -7.17 -12.42 -8.66
CA LEU A 185 -5.81 -12.08 -9.11
C LEU A 185 -5.70 -11.87 -10.63
N THR A 186 -6.61 -12.47 -11.39
CA THR A 186 -6.71 -12.30 -12.85
C THR A 186 -7.28 -10.93 -13.26
N GLY A 187 -7.86 -10.18 -12.33
CA GLY A 187 -8.42 -8.85 -12.56
C GLY A 187 -9.86 -8.83 -13.07
N GLY A 188 -10.30 -7.66 -13.53
CA GLY A 188 -11.63 -7.46 -14.15
C GLY A 188 -12.80 -7.29 -13.18
N ARG A 189 -12.60 -7.45 -11.87
CA ARG A 189 -13.61 -7.22 -10.83
C ARG A 189 -12.97 -6.59 -9.60
N VAL A 190 -13.71 -5.73 -8.89
CA VAL A 190 -13.23 -5.06 -7.68
C VAL A 190 -14.22 -5.29 -6.54
N ARG A 191 -13.75 -5.81 -5.40
CA ARG A 191 -14.55 -6.01 -4.18
C ARG A 191 -13.96 -5.25 -2.99
N LEU A 192 -14.21 -3.93 -2.93
CA LEU A 192 -13.66 -3.06 -1.90
C LEU A 192 -14.01 -3.49 -0.46
N ALA A 193 -15.29 -3.76 -0.19
CA ALA A 193 -15.72 -4.18 1.15
C ALA A 193 -15.05 -5.51 1.56
N GLY A 194 -14.92 -6.44 0.62
CA GLY A 194 -14.21 -7.70 0.85
C GLY A 194 -12.73 -7.46 1.16
N THR A 195 -12.05 -6.59 0.41
CA THR A 195 -10.64 -6.24 0.68
C THR A 195 -10.45 -5.62 2.06
N VAL A 196 -11.36 -4.75 2.50
CA VAL A 196 -11.32 -4.18 3.86
C VAL A 196 -11.49 -5.27 4.91
N MET A 197 -12.45 -6.18 4.74
CA MET A 197 -12.64 -7.31 5.65
C MET A 197 -11.41 -8.25 5.66
N GLY A 198 -10.79 -8.48 4.50
CA GLY A 198 -9.54 -9.22 4.40
C GLY A 198 -8.40 -8.54 5.15
N ALA A 199 -8.25 -7.21 5.03
CA ALA A 199 -7.25 -6.45 5.75
C ALA A 199 -7.48 -6.50 7.27
N LEU A 200 -8.74 -6.39 7.72
CA LEU A 200 -9.10 -6.54 9.13
C LEU A 200 -8.80 -7.95 9.65
N LEU A 201 -9.05 -8.99 8.85
CA LEU A 201 -8.70 -10.38 9.19
C LEU A 201 -7.18 -10.55 9.34
N MET A 202 -6.39 -10.00 8.40
CA MET A 202 -4.93 -10.03 8.50
C MET A 202 -4.42 -9.30 9.74
N GLN A 203 -5.04 -8.16 10.08
CA GLN A 203 -4.71 -7.41 11.29
C GLN A 203 -5.12 -8.18 12.56
N LEU A 204 -6.29 -8.83 12.56
CA LEU A 204 -6.77 -9.64 13.68
C LEU A 204 -5.83 -10.81 13.95
N ILE A 205 -5.42 -11.55 12.91
CA ILE A 205 -4.42 -12.62 13.02
C ILE A 205 -3.14 -12.07 13.65
N SER A 206 -2.59 -10.99 13.07
CA SER A 206 -1.35 -10.39 13.54
C SER A 206 -1.43 -9.99 15.02
N THR A 207 -2.54 -9.35 15.40
CA THR A 207 -2.76 -8.86 16.77
C THR A 207 -2.96 -10.03 17.75
N THR A 208 -3.70 -11.06 17.38
CA THR A 208 -3.92 -12.25 18.22
C THR A 208 -2.62 -12.97 18.54
N PHE A 209 -1.75 -13.20 17.57
CA PHE A 209 -0.46 -13.85 17.82
C PHE A 209 0.41 -13.00 18.77
N ILE A 210 0.50 -11.69 18.52
CA ILE A 210 1.26 -10.77 19.38
C ILE A 210 0.68 -10.74 20.81
N SER A 211 -0.64 -10.68 20.95
CA SER A 211 -1.31 -10.67 22.26
C SER A 211 -1.18 -11.97 23.04
N ASN A 212 -0.96 -13.10 22.37
CA ASN A 212 -0.68 -14.39 23.00
C ASN A 212 0.83 -14.64 23.23
N ASN A 213 1.67 -13.58 23.16
CA ASN A 213 3.14 -13.67 23.28
C ASN A 213 3.78 -14.64 22.28
N LEU A 214 3.14 -14.91 21.14
CA LEU A 214 3.73 -15.69 20.07
C LEU A 214 4.53 -14.79 19.12
N PRO A 215 5.73 -15.22 18.69
CA PRO A 215 6.51 -14.52 17.66
C PRO A 215 5.68 -14.24 16.40
N PHE A 216 5.84 -13.04 15.83
CA PHE A 216 5.17 -12.64 14.59
C PHE A 216 5.48 -13.55 13.39
N THR A 217 6.60 -14.27 13.44
CA THR A 217 6.99 -15.28 12.45
C THR A 217 5.91 -16.35 12.26
N TYR A 218 5.19 -16.76 13.31
CA TYR A 218 4.09 -17.72 13.19
C TYR A 218 2.92 -17.16 12.38
N ALA A 219 2.62 -15.86 12.56
CA ALA A 219 1.59 -15.18 11.76
C ALA A 219 1.99 -15.10 10.27
N GLN A 220 3.28 -14.98 9.95
CA GLN A 220 3.77 -14.99 8.57
C GLN A 220 3.60 -16.36 7.90
N VAL A 221 3.90 -17.45 8.61
CA VAL A 221 3.66 -18.82 8.11
C VAL A 221 2.18 -19.04 7.83
N LEU A 222 1.31 -18.64 8.77
CA LEU A 222 -0.14 -18.75 8.61
C LEU A 222 -0.65 -17.87 7.44
N THR A 223 -0.10 -16.66 7.28
CA THR A 223 -0.38 -15.78 6.13
C THR A 223 -0.04 -16.47 4.81
N ALA A 224 1.14 -17.10 4.71
CA ALA A 224 1.53 -17.85 3.51
C ALA A 224 0.56 -19.00 3.20
N GLY A 225 0.13 -19.75 4.23
CA GLY A 225 -0.89 -20.79 4.09
C GLY A 225 -2.23 -20.24 3.60
N ILE A 226 -2.69 -19.12 4.16
CA ILE A 226 -3.93 -18.43 3.72
C ILE A 226 -3.83 -18.03 2.25
N ILE A 227 -2.71 -17.47 1.81
CA ILE A 227 -2.51 -17.10 0.39
C ILE A 227 -2.67 -18.34 -0.49
N LEU A 228 -1.99 -19.45 -0.18
CA LEU A 228 -2.04 -20.67 -0.98
C LEU A 228 -3.46 -21.23 -1.10
N ILE A 229 -4.19 -21.31 0.04
CA ILE A 229 -5.58 -21.76 0.06
C ILE A 229 -6.46 -20.81 -0.76
N ALA A 230 -6.31 -19.50 -0.56
CA ALA A 230 -7.12 -18.52 -1.25
C ALA A 230 -6.90 -18.55 -2.76
N VAL A 231 -5.66 -18.70 -3.22
CA VAL A 231 -5.32 -18.87 -4.65
C VAL A 231 -5.88 -20.17 -5.21
N TYR A 232 -5.76 -21.29 -4.49
CA TYR A 232 -6.29 -22.58 -4.91
C TYR A 232 -7.82 -22.53 -5.10
N VAL A 233 -8.53 -21.96 -4.13
CA VAL A 233 -9.99 -21.77 -4.20
C VAL A 233 -10.38 -20.82 -5.34
N GLN A 234 -9.61 -19.75 -5.59
CA GLN A 234 -9.87 -18.85 -6.71
C GLN A 234 -9.65 -19.53 -8.07
N LYS A 235 -8.63 -20.38 -8.20
CA LYS A 235 -8.38 -21.15 -9.44
C LYS A 235 -9.56 -22.06 -9.77
N GLY A 236 -10.12 -22.75 -8.78
CA GLY A 236 -11.30 -23.61 -8.96
C GLY A 236 -12.57 -22.86 -9.39
N ARG A 237 -12.70 -21.57 -9.01
CA ARG A 237 -13.84 -20.72 -9.40
C ARG A 237 -13.71 -20.05 -10.76
N GLY A 238 -12.52 -20.03 -11.35
CA GLY A 238 -12.28 -19.49 -12.70
C GLY A 238 -12.39 -20.53 -13.82
N ALA A 239 -12.53 -21.81 -13.46
CA ALA A 239 -12.66 -22.94 -14.38
C ALA A 239 -14.11 -23.46 -14.50
N ALA A 240 -15.08 -22.78 -13.88
CA ALA A 240 -16.52 -23.05 -13.94
C ALA A 240 -17.25 -21.79 -14.42
#